data_AF-A0A6B2B445-F1
#
_entry.id   AF-A0A6B2B445-F1
#
_cell.length_a   1.000
_cell.length_b   1.000
_cell.length_c   1.000
_cell.angle_alpha   90.00
_cell.angle_beta   90.00
_cell.angle_gamma   90.00
#
_symmetry.space_group_name_H-M   'P 1'
#
loop_
_entity.id
_entity.type
_entity.pdbx_description
1 polymer ?
#
loop_
_entity_poly.entity_id
_entity_poly.type
_entity_poly.pdbx_seq_one_letter_code
_entity_poly.pdbx_strand_id
1 'polypeptide(L)'
;MKSDIGPSWSEVLPDVKLWAIKMVELAQSKLVGSIRANLRAYRHNGIEYLALEMIGQHAGSMSITIAAGAVSPNYSLDDLECSCFDVADMTEALTMVSLFLRDANADVSVGSF
;
A
#
# COMPACT_ATOMS: atom_id res chain seq x y z
N MET A 1 -33.67 5.73 11.34
CA MET A 1 -32.29 5.59 11.86
C MET A 1 -31.34 5.83 10.70
N LYS A 2 -30.67 6.99 10.68
CA LYS A 2 -29.54 7.24 9.77
C LYS A 2 -28.31 6.61 10.44
N SER A 3 -27.60 5.77 9.71
CA SER A 3 -26.35 5.17 10.17
C SER A 3 -25.24 6.20 9.97
N ASP A 4 -24.75 6.79 11.07
CA ASP A 4 -23.60 7.70 11.09
C ASP A 4 -22.28 6.91 10.97
N ILE A 5 -22.05 6.28 9.83
CA ILE A 5 -20.73 5.69 9.51
C ILE A 5 -20.02 6.65 8.54
N GLY A 6 -19.37 7.66 9.10
CA GLY A 6 -18.27 8.44 8.49
C GLY A 6 -18.58 9.26 7.24
N PRO A 7 -17.71 10.21 6.87
CA PRO A 7 -17.84 10.94 5.61
C PRO A 7 -17.74 9.95 4.44
N SER A 8 -18.61 10.12 3.45
CA SER A 8 -18.63 9.35 2.21
C SER A 8 -17.37 9.62 1.39
N TRP A 9 -16.30 8.86 1.61
CA TRP A 9 -15.19 8.73 0.65
C TRP A 9 -15.61 7.80 -0.49
N SER A 10 -16.70 8.16 -1.18
CA SER A 10 -17.32 7.31 -2.21
C SER A 10 -16.53 7.23 -3.52
N GLU A 11 -15.40 7.95 -3.65
CA GLU A 11 -14.49 7.80 -4.78
C GLU A 11 -13.03 7.84 -4.34
N VAL A 12 -12.31 6.76 -4.61
CA VAL A 12 -10.85 6.69 -4.50
C VAL A 12 -10.24 7.78 -5.38
N LEU A 13 -9.33 8.58 -4.82
CA LEU A 13 -8.63 9.66 -5.53
C LEU A 13 -7.96 9.13 -6.82
N PRO A 14 -7.99 9.87 -7.94
CA PRO A 14 -7.37 9.44 -9.19
C PRO A 14 -5.89 9.05 -9.05
N ASP A 15 -5.14 9.80 -8.24
CA ASP A 15 -3.71 9.56 -8.01
C ASP A 15 -3.46 8.25 -7.27
N VAL A 16 -4.33 7.88 -6.32
CA VAL A 16 -4.28 6.59 -5.62
C VAL A 16 -4.52 5.43 -6.59
N LYS A 17 -5.47 5.58 -7.53
CA LYS A 17 -5.70 4.57 -8.58
C LYS A 17 -4.51 4.44 -9.51
N LEU A 18 -3.95 5.58 -9.95
CA LEU A 18 -2.80 5.60 -10.84
C LEU A 18 -1.56 4.99 -10.17
N TRP A 19 -1.31 5.32 -8.91
CA TRP A 19 -0.27 4.70 -8.09
C TRP A 19 -0.47 3.19 -8.02
N ALA A 20 -1.67 2.70 -7.69
CA ALA A 20 -1.94 1.26 -7.60
C ALA A 20 -1.65 0.54 -8.93
N ILE A 21 -2.09 1.09 -10.06
CA ILE A 21 -1.81 0.53 -11.41
C ILE A 21 -0.29 0.44 -11.64
N LYS A 22 0.44 1.50 -11.34
CA LYS A 22 1.89 1.56 -11.53
C LYS A 22 2.64 0.58 -10.62
N MET A 23 2.17 0.39 -9.39
CA MET A 23 2.71 -0.60 -8.47
C MET A 23 2.43 -2.03 -8.93
N VAL A 24 1.27 -2.30 -9.55
CA VAL A 24 0.98 -3.60 -10.17
C VAL A 24 1.97 -3.89 -11.31
N GLU A 25 2.18 -2.93 -12.21
CA GLU A 25 3.14 -3.06 -13.31
C GLU A 25 4.55 -3.37 -12.78
N LEU A 26 4.98 -2.63 -11.74
CA LEU A 26 6.27 -2.84 -11.09
C LEU A 26 6.37 -4.22 -10.43
N ALA A 27 5.35 -4.64 -9.68
CA ALA A 27 5.32 -5.95 -9.03
C ALA A 27 5.39 -7.09 -10.07
N GLN A 28 4.65 -6.97 -11.17
CA GLN A 28 4.67 -7.97 -12.25
C GLN A 28 6.03 -8.02 -12.98
N SER A 29 6.75 -6.90 -13.05
CA SER A 29 8.11 -6.88 -13.64
C SER A 29 9.17 -7.54 -12.74
N LYS A 30 8.94 -7.57 -11.42
CA LYS A 30 9.92 -8.03 -10.41
C LYS A 30 9.63 -9.41 -9.84
N LEU A 31 8.37 -9.78 -9.71
CA LEU A 31 7.92 -10.98 -9.02
C LEU A 31 7.48 -12.06 -10.02
N VAL A 32 8.01 -13.26 -9.87
CA VAL A 32 7.73 -14.38 -10.77
C VAL A 32 6.82 -15.41 -10.09
N GLY A 33 5.69 -15.73 -10.73
CA GLY A 33 4.69 -16.68 -10.23
C GLY A 33 3.67 -16.02 -9.30
N SER A 34 2.97 -16.83 -8.50
CA SER A 34 2.02 -16.31 -7.51
C SER A 34 2.71 -15.40 -6.50
N ILE A 35 2.04 -14.32 -6.11
CA ILE A 35 2.59 -13.31 -5.20
C ILE A 35 2.06 -13.58 -3.79
N ARG A 36 2.96 -13.64 -2.81
CA ARG A 36 2.61 -13.61 -1.38
C ARG A 36 2.99 -12.26 -0.80
N ALA A 37 2.10 -11.69 -0.01
CA ALA A 37 2.25 -10.40 0.65
C ALA A 37 2.15 -10.56 2.17
N ASN A 38 3.06 -9.92 2.90
CA ASN A 38 2.99 -9.74 4.35
C ASN A 38 2.79 -8.27 4.65
N LEU A 39 1.66 -7.94 5.26
CA LEU A 39 1.30 -6.59 5.66
C LEU A 39 1.52 -6.43 7.16
N ARG A 40 2.22 -5.36 7.56
CA ARG A 40 2.51 -5.05 8.96
C ARG A 40 2.37 -3.57 9.24
N ALA A 41 1.48 -3.24 10.18
CA ALA A 41 1.46 -1.91 10.79
C ALA A 41 2.43 -1.84 11.98
N TYR A 42 3.18 -0.75 12.11
CA TYR A 42 4.07 -0.52 13.26
C TYR A 42 4.21 0.97 13.55
N ARG A 43 4.76 1.30 14.72
CA ARG A 43 5.05 2.67 15.11
C ARG A 43 6.54 2.84 15.38
N HIS A 44 7.15 3.87 14.80
CA HIS A 44 8.56 4.22 15.03
C HIS A 44 8.68 5.73 15.24
N ASN A 45 9.36 6.16 16.31
CA ASN A 45 9.52 7.57 16.69
C ASN A 45 8.22 8.39 16.70
N GLY A 46 7.11 7.76 17.11
CA GLY A 46 5.81 8.42 17.18
C GLY A 46 5.01 8.44 15.86
N ILE A 47 5.62 8.06 14.73
CA ILE A 47 5.01 7.98 13.40
C ILE A 47 4.49 6.55 13.16
N GLU A 48 3.30 6.43 12.58
CA GLU A 48 2.72 5.15 12.21
C GLU A 48 3.10 4.79 10.77
N TYR A 49 3.44 3.53 10.57
CA TYR A 49 3.89 3.00 9.29
C TYR A 49 3.12 1.74 8.92
N LEU A 50 2.91 1.55 7.63
CA LEU A 50 2.40 0.34 7.02
C LEU A 50 3.50 -0.22 6.11
N ALA A 51 4.16 -1.29 6.56
CA ALA A 51 5.09 -2.05 5.75
C ALA A 51 4.37 -3.17 5.00
N LEU A 52 4.73 -3.34 3.74
CA LEU A 52 4.28 -4.41 2.87
C LEU A 52 5.51 -5.08 2.27
N GLU A 53 5.71 -6.36 2.58
CA GLU A 53 6.73 -7.20 1.98
C GLU A 53 6.07 -8.19 1.01
N MET A 54 6.64 -8.35 -0.17
CA MET A 54 6.09 -9.20 -1.23
C MET A 54 7.17 -10.10 -1.83
N ILE A 55 6.82 -11.35 -2.07
CA ILE A 55 7.71 -12.37 -2.63
C ILE A 55 6.99 -13.10 -3.76
N GLY A 56 7.66 -13.26 -4.90
CA GLY A 56 7.19 -14.10 -6.00
C GLY A 56 7.50 -15.56 -5.71
N GLN A 57 6.57 -16.46 -6.03
CA GLN A 57 6.71 -17.90 -5.80
C GLN A 57 8.02 -18.51 -6.35
N HIS A 58 8.48 -18.03 -7.50
CA HIS A 58 9.66 -18.56 -8.18
C HIS A 58 10.89 -17.67 -8.02
N ALA A 59 10.71 -16.36 -7.99
CA ALA A 59 11.79 -15.39 -7.85
C ALA A 59 11.26 -13.99 -7.54
N GLY A 60 12.17 -13.16 -7.00
CA GLY A 60 11.95 -11.74 -6.81
C GLY A 60 11.30 -11.38 -5.48
N SER A 61 11.62 -10.19 -5.02
CA SER A 61 11.01 -9.58 -3.83
C SER A 61 10.81 -8.08 -4.05
N MET A 62 9.82 -7.54 -3.34
CA MET A 62 9.50 -6.13 -3.33
C MET A 62 9.07 -5.73 -1.93
N SER A 63 9.40 -4.53 -1.50
CA SER A 63 9.00 -4.00 -0.21
C SER A 63 8.55 -2.56 -0.36
N ILE A 64 7.48 -2.20 0.32
CA ILE A 64 6.91 -0.85 0.35
C ILE A 64 6.71 -0.48 1.81
N THR A 65 7.05 0.75 2.18
CA THR A 65 6.66 1.32 3.47
C THR A 65 5.84 2.57 3.21
N ILE A 66 4.74 2.74 3.94
CA ILE A 66 3.93 3.94 3.90
C ILE A 66 3.92 4.55 5.30
N ALA A 67 4.34 5.81 5.47
CA ALA A 67 4.20 6.60 6.68
C ALA A 67 2.89 7.38 6.67
N ALA A 68 2.17 7.35 7.79
CA ALA A 68 0.96 8.13 8.00
C ALA A 68 1.24 9.41 8.81
N GLY A 69 0.52 10.49 8.51
CA GLY A 69 0.57 11.76 9.23
C GLY A 69 1.14 12.94 8.41
N ALA A 70 1.25 12.79 7.10
CA ALA A 70 1.73 13.84 6.22
C ALA A 70 0.67 14.90 5.93
N VAL A 71 1.07 16.17 5.92
CA VAL A 71 0.17 17.30 5.58
C VAL A 71 -0.12 17.34 4.07
N SER A 72 0.83 16.87 3.25
CA SER A 72 0.71 16.75 1.80
C SER A 72 1.26 15.38 1.39
N PRO A 73 0.41 14.47 0.86
CA PRO A 73 0.88 13.18 0.40
C PRO A 73 1.92 13.29 -0.71
N ASN A 74 2.88 12.37 -0.73
CA ASN A 74 3.92 12.30 -1.77
C ASN A 74 3.82 10.97 -2.52
N TYR A 75 3.11 10.99 -3.65
CA TYR A 75 2.87 9.82 -4.50
C TYR A 75 3.89 9.65 -5.64
N SER A 76 5.07 10.29 -5.55
CA SER A 76 6.07 10.37 -6.62
C SER A 76 6.10 9.11 -7.50
N LEU A 77 5.53 9.22 -8.71
CA LEU A 77 5.48 8.12 -9.68
C LEU A 77 6.82 7.91 -10.39
N ASP A 78 7.71 8.89 -10.27
CA ASP A 78 9.07 8.84 -10.81
C ASP A 78 9.98 7.94 -9.97
N ASP A 79 9.59 7.65 -8.73
CA ASP A 79 10.32 6.76 -7.82
C ASP A 79 9.35 5.90 -6.99
N LEU A 80 8.74 4.93 -7.65
CA LEU A 80 7.82 3.96 -7.02
C LEU A 80 8.53 3.02 -6.03
N GLU A 81 9.87 3.00 -6.04
CA GLU A 81 10.69 2.20 -5.12
C GLU A 81 11.14 3.00 -3.89
N CYS A 82 10.71 4.27 -3.75
CA CYS A 82 11.09 5.10 -2.63
C CYS A 82 10.79 4.37 -1.31
N SER A 83 11.75 4.40 -0.39
CA SER A 83 11.73 3.57 0.81
C SER A 83 10.61 3.92 1.80
N CYS A 84 9.90 5.04 1.60
CA CYS A 84 8.75 5.43 2.41
C CYS A 84 7.81 6.40 1.65
N PHE A 85 6.55 6.04 1.44
CA PHE A 85 5.50 6.94 0.92
C PHE A 85 4.81 7.66 2.07
N ASP A 86 4.58 8.95 1.93
CA ASP A 86 3.88 9.77 2.93
C ASP A 86 2.39 9.93 2.57
N VAL A 87 1.48 9.60 3.49
CA VAL A 87 0.01 9.75 3.33
C VAL A 87 -0.61 10.48 4.52
N ALA A 88 -1.85 10.97 4.36
CA ALA A 88 -2.51 11.75 5.40
C ALA A 88 -2.76 10.93 6.67
N ASP A 89 -3.26 9.69 6.52
CA ASP A 89 -3.56 8.80 7.63
C ASP A 89 -3.46 7.30 7.25
N MET A 90 -3.62 6.43 8.25
CA MET A 90 -3.53 4.98 8.06
C MET A 90 -4.68 4.41 7.22
N THR A 91 -5.82 5.10 7.13
CA THR A 91 -6.95 4.69 6.28
C THR A 91 -6.60 4.85 4.81
N GLU A 92 -5.94 5.96 4.46
CA GLU A 92 -5.42 6.20 3.11
C GLU A 92 -4.34 5.17 2.75
N ALA A 93 -3.38 4.90 3.65
CA ALA A 93 -2.36 3.86 3.47
C ALA A 93 -2.98 2.48 3.18
N LEU A 94 -3.96 2.06 3.99
CA LEU A 94 -4.65 0.78 3.83
C LEU A 94 -5.44 0.74 2.52
N THR A 95 -6.07 1.84 2.12
CA THR A 95 -6.84 1.91 0.87
C THR A 95 -5.93 1.73 -0.35
N MET A 96 -4.81 2.46 -0.40
CA MET A 96 -3.81 2.35 -1.45
C MET A 96 -3.29 0.92 -1.57
N VAL A 97 -2.82 0.36 -0.45
CA VAL A 97 -2.27 -1.00 -0.40
C VAL A 97 -3.32 -2.05 -0.77
N SER A 98 -4.56 -1.90 -0.32
CA SER A 98 -5.64 -2.85 -0.64
C SER A 98 -5.97 -2.88 -2.12
N LEU A 99 -5.99 -1.73 -2.80
CA LEU A 99 -6.20 -1.66 -4.24
C LEU A 99 -5.05 -2.32 -5.00
N PHE A 100 -3.82 -1.98 -4.63
CA PHE A 100 -2.63 -2.58 -5.21
C PHE A 100 -2.60 -4.11 -5.04
N LEU A 101 -2.78 -4.62 -3.82
CA LEU A 101 -2.73 -6.06 -3.54
C LEU A 101 -3.85 -6.84 -4.24
N ARG A 102 -5.06 -6.26 -4.29
CA ARG A 102 -6.19 -6.84 -5.05
C ARG A 102 -5.85 -6.95 -6.53
N ASP A 103 -5.34 -5.88 -7.12
CA ASP A 103 -5.08 -5.81 -8.57
C ASP A 103 -3.82 -6.60 -8.96
N ALA A 104 -2.87 -6.79 -8.03
CA ALA A 104 -1.74 -7.71 -8.16
C ALA A 104 -2.12 -9.19 -7.93
N ASN A 105 -3.35 -9.47 -7.51
CA ASN A 105 -3.82 -10.81 -7.16
C ASN A 105 -2.89 -11.52 -6.13
N ALA A 106 -2.48 -10.78 -5.11
CA ALA A 106 -1.59 -11.26 -4.06
C ALA A 106 -2.33 -12.04 -2.96
N ASP A 107 -1.72 -13.11 -2.47
CA ASP A 107 -2.14 -13.81 -1.24
C ASP A 107 -1.63 -13.05 -0.02
N VAL A 108 -2.54 -12.52 0.81
CA VAL A 108 -2.21 -11.56 1.87
C VAL A 108 -2.24 -12.22 3.24
N SER A 109 -1.15 -12.04 3.98
CA SER A 109 -1.06 -12.34 5.40
C SER A 109 -0.83 -11.07 6.19
N VAL A 110 -1.43 -10.98 7.39
CA VAL A 110 -1.23 -9.86 8.31
C VAL A 110 -0.29 -10.32 9.42
N GLY A 111 0.87 -9.67 9.52
CA GLY A 111 1.85 -9.93 10.57
C GLY A 111 1.34 -9.48 11.95
N SER A 112 1.62 -10.28 12.99
CA SER A 112 1.39 -9.93 14.40
C SER A 112 2.71 -9.63 15.11
N PHE A 113 2.63 -8.92 16.24
CA PHE A 113 3.76 -8.60 17.13
C PHE A 113 4.26 -9.81 17.91
#